data_AF-A0A1Z9LSK4-F1
#
_entry.id   AF-A0A1Z9LSK4-F1
#
_cell.length_a   1.000
_cell.length_b   1.000
_cell.length_c   1.000
_cell.angle_alpha   90.00
_cell.angle_beta   90.00
_cell.angle_gamma   90.00
#
_symmetry.space_group_name_H-M   'P 1'
#
loop_
_entity.id
_entity.type
_entity.pdbx_description
1 polymer ?
#
loop_
_entity_poly.entity_id
_entity_poly.type
_entity_poly.pdbx_seq_one_letter_code
_entity_poly.pdbx_strand_id
1 'polypeptide(L)'
;MLTEVNLKDHLVKANFIDNERKMIEVLYTSKDYKITNSTVIEYDTEHPDFQELMKVMSVDELHETTYNTKKAERAEFERTAIEIAKNSGLVLGHDKIDTSFFPILTKAIFEEPENEDHLFALKLALFEIKEIRDTKKEKLKTQLRKSTTKIESLLYALQIILAERS
;
A
#
# COMPACT_ATOMS: atom_id res chain seq x y z
N MET A 1 -19.27 10.28 -31.89
CA MET A 1 -19.10 9.39 -33.04
C MET A 1 -17.64 9.39 -33.43
N LEU A 2 -17.05 8.20 -33.59
CA LEU A 2 -15.64 7.95 -33.93
C LEU A 2 -15.31 8.32 -35.40
N THR A 3 -15.87 9.41 -35.91
CA THR A 3 -15.99 9.68 -37.36
C THR A 3 -14.82 10.44 -37.97
N GLU A 4 -13.87 10.96 -37.19
CA GLU A 4 -12.70 11.70 -37.72
C GLU A 4 -11.33 11.05 -37.47
N VAL A 5 -11.28 9.95 -36.74
CA VAL A 5 -10.02 9.30 -36.35
C VAL A 5 -9.86 8.00 -37.11
N ASN A 6 -8.80 7.91 -37.91
CA ASN A 6 -8.37 6.64 -38.51
C ASN A 6 -7.80 5.75 -37.39
N LEU A 7 -8.67 5.05 -36.68
CA LEU A 7 -8.31 4.19 -35.55
C LEU A 7 -7.25 3.14 -35.92
N LYS A 8 -7.10 2.80 -37.20
CA LYS A 8 -6.11 1.82 -37.66
C LYS A 8 -4.68 2.20 -37.28
N ASP A 9 -4.35 3.48 -37.36
CA ASP A 9 -3.00 3.99 -37.06
C ASP A 9 -2.94 4.77 -35.74
N HIS A 10 -4.11 5.14 -35.20
CA HIS A 10 -4.22 6.02 -34.04
C HIS A 10 -4.84 5.38 -32.79
N LEU A 11 -5.32 4.14 -32.85
CA LEU A 11 -5.79 3.41 -31.68
C LEU A 11 -4.61 3.18 -30.73
N VAL A 12 -4.73 3.71 -29.52
CA VAL A 12 -3.76 3.48 -28.45
C VAL A 12 -4.16 2.22 -27.69
N LYS A 13 -5.44 2.15 -27.31
CA LYS A 13 -5.98 1.12 -26.44
C LYS A 13 -7.50 1.18 -26.46
N ALA A 14 -8.16 0.03 -26.30
CA ALA A 14 -9.53 0.00 -25.83
C ALA A 14 -9.70 -1.11 -24.79
N ASN A 15 -10.60 -0.92 -23.82
CA ASN A 15 -10.93 -1.90 -22.81
C ASN A 15 -12.33 -1.68 -22.24
N PHE A 16 -12.93 -2.73 -21.70
CA PHE A 16 -14.13 -2.60 -20.88
C PHE A 16 -13.79 -1.85 -19.59
N ILE A 17 -14.63 -0.91 -19.20
CA ILE A 17 -14.46 -0.10 -17.99
C ILE A 17 -15.38 -0.52 -16.84
N ASP A 18 -16.41 -1.31 -17.14
CA ASP A 18 -17.33 -1.87 -16.16
C ASP A 18 -17.15 -3.38 -15.98
N ASN A 19 -17.77 -3.92 -14.94
CA ASN A 19 -17.70 -5.36 -14.65
C ASN A 19 -18.67 -6.18 -15.50
N GLU A 20 -19.77 -5.57 -15.96
CA GLU A 20 -20.78 -6.20 -16.80
C GLU A 20 -20.37 -6.23 -18.29
N ARG A 21 -19.25 -5.58 -18.63
CA ARG A 21 -18.69 -5.43 -19.98
C ARG A 21 -19.68 -4.77 -20.95
N LYS A 22 -20.35 -3.72 -20.49
CA LYS A 22 -21.31 -2.94 -21.28
C LYS A 22 -20.72 -1.69 -21.91
N MET A 23 -19.68 -1.13 -21.31
CA MET A 23 -19.07 0.12 -21.73
C MET A 23 -17.60 -0.12 -22.05
N ILE A 24 -17.17 0.37 -23.21
CA ILE A 24 -15.80 0.32 -23.68
C ILE A 24 -15.25 1.73 -23.70
N GLU A 25 -14.11 1.94 -23.07
CA GLU A 25 -13.32 3.14 -23.29
C GLU A 25 -12.35 2.90 -24.45
N VAL A 26 -12.33 3.82 -25.40
CA VAL A 26 -11.43 3.84 -26.55
C VAL A 26 -10.53 5.05 -26.43
N LEU A 27 -9.23 4.79 -26.28
CA LEU A 27 -8.17 5.79 -26.28
C LEU A 27 -7.52 5.82 -27.66
N TYR A 28 -7.45 7.01 -28.24
CA TYR A 28 -6.85 7.21 -29.55
C TYR A 28 -6.13 8.55 -29.64
N THR A 29 -5.16 8.63 -30.54
CA THR A 29 -4.38 9.85 -30.77
C THR A 29 -5.03 10.76 -31.82
N SER A 30 -4.74 12.05 -31.75
CA SER A 30 -4.96 12.98 -32.85
C SER A 30 -4.09 12.60 -34.06
N LYS A 31 -4.44 13.10 -35.25
CA LYS A 31 -3.71 12.82 -36.50
C LYS A 31 -2.21 13.15 -36.44
N ASP A 32 -1.82 14.08 -35.58
CA ASP A 32 -0.42 14.49 -35.35
C ASP A 32 0.25 13.79 -34.15
N TYR A 33 -0.41 12.81 -33.53
CA TYR A 33 0.04 12.05 -32.35
C TYR A 33 0.34 12.86 -31.09
N LYS A 34 -0.08 14.13 -31.03
CA LYS A 34 0.22 15.02 -29.89
C LYS A 34 -0.82 14.98 -28.78
N ILE A 35 -2.06 14.63 -29.11
CA ILE A 35 -3.18 14.65 -28.17
C ILE A 35 -3.76 13.25 -28.10
N THR A 36 -3.88 12.72 -26.88
CA THR A 36 -4.65 11.49 -26.62
C THR A 36 -6.06 11.88 -26.23
N ASN A 37 -7.03 11.37 -26.96
CA ASN A 37 -8.45 11.52 -26.69
C ASN A 37 -9.00 10.22 -26.10
N SER A 38 -10.05 10.33 -25.30
CA SER A 38 -10.82 9.20 -24.80
C SER A 38 -12.28 9.37 -25.18
N THR A 39 -12.93 8.29 -25.60
CA THR A 39 -14.37 8.22 -25.79
C THR A 39 -14.89 6.91 -25.17
N VAL A 40 -16.06 6.98 -24.56
CA VAL A 40 -16.78 5.81 -24.05
C VAL A 40 -17.88 5.44 -25.03
N ILE A 41 -17.94 4.17 -25.42
CA ILE A 41 -18.96 3.60 -26.30
C ILE A 41 -19.64 2.40 -25.63
N GLU A 42 -20.83 2.06 -26.09
CA GLU A 42 -21.54 0.85 -25.63
C GLU A 42 -21.06 -0.39 -26.39
N TYR A 43 -21.02 -1.54 -25.70
CA TYR A 43 -20.84 -2.85 -26.31
C TYR A 43 -22.15 -3.27 -26.97
N ASP A 44 -22.38 -2.74 -28.17
CA ASP A 44 -23.52 -3.07 -29.00
C ASP A 44 -23.04 -3.42 -30.41
N THR A 45 -23.26 -4.66 -30.81
CA THR A 45 -22.87 -5.16 -32.14
C THR A 45 -23.57 -4.44 -33.29
N GLU A 46 -24.67 -3.75 -33.06
CA GLU A 46 -25.38 -3.00 -34.10
C GLU A 46 -24.95 -1.52 -34.15
N HIS A 47 -24.28 -1.02 -33.11
CA HIS A 47 -23.92 0.39 -33.02
C HIS A 47 -22.74 0.75 -33.94
N PRO A 48 -22.82 1.85 -34.73
CA PRO A 48 -21.78 2.23 -35.68
C PRO A 48 -20.38 2.40 -35.06
N ASP A 49 -20.30 2.99 -33.86
CA ASP A 49 -19.02 3.20 -33.18
C ASP A 49 -18.34 1.88 -32.76
N PHE A 50 -19.12 0.85 -32.39
CA PHE A 50 -18.57 -0.47 -32.06
C PHE A 50 -18.09 -1.19 -33.32
N GLN A 51 -18.87 -1.12 -34.40
CA GLN A 51 -18.48 -1.67 -35.69
C GLN A 51 -17.18 -1.03 -36.22
N GLU A 52 -16.96 0.26 -35.98
CA GLU A 52 -15.71 0.94 -36.35
C GLU A 52 -14.51 0.44 -35.53
N LEU A 53 -14.70 0.23 -34.23
CA LEU A 53 -13.68 -0.36 -33.36
C LEU A 53 -13.32 -1.79 -33.79
N MET A 54 -14.30 -2.60 -34.18
CA MET A 54 -14.10 -3.99 -34.59
C MET A 54 -13.33 -4.15 -35.91
N LYS A 55 -13.17 -3.07 -36.69
CA LYS A 55 -12.30 -3.07 -37.88
C LYS A 55 -10.81 -3.04 -37.55
N VAL A 56 -10.45 -2.64 -36.34
CA VAL A 56 -9.05 -2.41 -35.91
C VAL A 56 -8.63 -3.27 -34.73
N MET A 57 -9.59 -3.85 -34.00
CA MET A 57 -9.33 -4.83 -32.95
C MET A 57 -10.41 -5.90 -32.92
N SER A 58 -10.06 -7.11 -32.52
CA SER A 58 -11.00 -8.19 -32.26
C SER A 58 -11.58 -8.13 -30.85
N VAL A 59 -12.69 -8.84 -30.63
CA VAL A 59 -13.30 -9.00 -29.30
C VAL A 59 -12.35 -9.72 -28.33
N ASP A 60 -11.58 -10.69 -28.83
CA ASP A 60 -10.59 -11.40 -28.01
C ASP A 60 -9.47 -10.48 -27.57
N GLU A 61 -8.93 -9.66 -28.47
CA GLU A 61 -7.95 -8.61 -28.13
C GLU A 61 -8.54 -7.62 -27.13
N LEU A 62 -9.81 -7.23 -27.28
CA LEU A 62 -10.49 -6.34 -26.33
C LEU A 62 -10.60 -6.98 -24.92
N HIS A 63 -10.85 -8.28 -24.84
CA HIS A 63 -10.83 -8.99 -23.56
C HIS A 63 -9.43 -9.09 -22.96
N GLU A 64 -8.41 -9.34 -23.80
CA GLU A 64 -7.02 -9.40 -23.37
C GLU A 64 -6.53 -8.03 -22.86
N THR A 65 -6.75 -6.95 -23.62
CA THR A 65 -6.41 -5.58 -23.20
C THR A 65 -7.13 -5.21 -21.91
N THR A 66 -8.39 -5.60 -21.75
CA THR A 66 -9.15 -5.41 -20.51
C THR A 66 -8.50 -6.12 -19.33
N TYR A 67 -8.12 -7.39 -19.51
CA TYR A 67 -7.45 -8.16 -18.46
C TYR A 67 -6.12 -7.52 -18.06
N ASN A 68 -5.28 -7.19 -19.04
CA ASN A 68 -3.98 -6.58 -18.83
C ASN A 68 -4.10 -5.21 -18.15
N THR A 69 -5.11 -4.41 -18.51
CA THR A 69 -5.44 -3.14 -17.87
C THR A 69 -5.77 -3.31 -16.40
N LYS A 70 -6.76 -4.16 -16.08
CA LYS A 70 -7.20 -4.38 -14.70
C LYS A 70 -6.06 -4.93 -13.84
N LYS A 71 -5.19 -5.77 -14.42
CA LYS A 71 -4.00 -6.29 -13.74
C LYS A 71 -2.98 -5.19 -13.45
N ALA A 72 -2.70 -4.31 -14.42
CA ALA A 72 -1.77 -3.20 -14.24
C ALA A 72 -2.29 -2.17 -13.23
N GLU A 73 -3.57 -1.78 -13.33
CA GLU A 73 -4.22 -0.87 -12.38
C GLU A 73 -4.19 -1.42 -10.95
N ARG A 74 -4.45 -2.72 -10.79
CA ARG A 74 -4.34 -3.37 -9.48
C ARG A 74 -2.92 -3.32 -8.93
N ALA A 75 -1.91 -3.62 -9.75
CA ALA A 75 -0.52 -3.58 -9.32
C ALA A 75 -0.09 -2.16 -8.91
N GLU A 76 -0.48 -1.14 -9.67
CA GLU A 76 -0.21 0.26 -9.33
C GLU A 76 -0.95 0.70 -8.06
N PHE A 77 -2.22 0.31 -7.90
CA PHE A 77 -2.97 0.59 -6.69
C PHE A 77 -2.31 -0.04 -5.45
N GLU A 78 -1.93 -1.31 -5.52
CA GLU A 78 -1.21 -2.00 -4.44
C GLU A 78 0.12 -1.31 -4.12
N ARG A 79 0.88 -0.90 -5.15
CA ARG A 79 2.15 -0.17 -4.99
C ARG A 79 1.95 1.16 -4.28
N THR A 80 0.99 1.98 -4.73
CA THR A 80 0.67 3.27 -4.11
C THR A 80 0.13 3.09 -2.69
N ALA A 81 -0.72 2.10 -2.43
CA ALA A 81 -1.23 1.82 -1.09
C ALA A 81 -0.09 1.46 -0.12
N ILE A 82 0.86 0.61 -0.53
CA ILE A 82 2.04 0.26 0.26
C ILE A 82 2.92 1.49 0.50
N GLU A 83 3.13 2.32 -0.52
CA GLU A 83 3.93 3.55 -0.42
C GLU A 83 3.31 4.53 0.58
N ILE A 84 2.00 4.76 0.48
CA ILE A 84 1.26 5.60 1.44
C ILE A 84 1.36 5.01 2.85
N ALA A 85 1.19 3.69 3.01
CA ALA A 85 1.27 3.03 4.31
C ALA A 85 2.67 3.08 4.94
N LYS A 86 3.73 3.05 4.12
CA LYS A 86 5.11 3.29 4.57
C LYS A 86 5.30 4.75 4.99
N ASN A 87 4.89 5.70 4.15
CA ASN A 87 5.04 7.13 4.41
C ASN A 87 4.21 7.62 5.62
N SER A 88 3.09 6.96 5.91
CA SER A 88 2.29 7.22 7.11
C SER A 88 2.77 6.44 8.34
N GLY A 89 3.82 5.63 8.21
CA GLY A 89 4.38 4.80 9.27
C GLY A 89 3.46 3.69 9.77
N LEU A 90 2.43 3.32 8.98
CA LEU A 90 1.53 2.19 9.26
C LEU A 90 2.20 0.84 8.97
N VAL A 91 3.25 0.82 8.14
CA VAL A 91 4.04 -0.38 7.83
C VAL A 91 5.49 -0.16 8.26
N LEU A 92 5.91 -0.86 9.30
CA LEU A 92 7.31 -0.90 9.76
C LEU A 92 8.10 -1.85 8.86
N GLY A 93 8.86 -1.31 7.91
CA GLY A 93 9.87 -2.09 7.19
C GLY A 93 11.09 -2.35 8.07
N HIS A 94 11.64 -3.57 8.04
CA HIS A 94 12.79 -3.96 8.86
C HIS A 94 14.10 -3.20 8.55
N ASP A 95 14.19 -2.53 7.40
CA ASP A 95 15.51 -2.14 6.86
C ASP A 95 15.87 -0.66 7.05
N LYS A 96 14.92 0.22 7.36
CA LYS A 96 15.17 1.65 7.64
C LYS A 96 14.14 2.21 8.60
N ILE A 97 14.53 2.38 9.85
CA ILE A 97 13.82 3.27 10.78
C ILE A 97 14.07 4.70 10.29
N ASP A 98 13.08 5.33 9.69
CA ASP A 98 13.16 6.75 9.30
C ASP A 98 12.86 7.67 10.51
N THR A 99 13.04 8.97 10.35
CA THR A 99 12.78 9.95 11.43
C THR A 99 11.31 9.97 11.86
N SER A 100 10.37 9.52 11.01
CA SER A 100 8.94 9.49 11.31
C SER A 100 8.56 8.40 12.32
N PHE A 101 9.44 7.39 12.51
CA PHE A 101 9.28 6.37 13.54
C PHE A 101 9.28 6.94 14.97
N PHE A 102 10.15 7.91 15.28
CA PHE A 102 10.29 8.43 16.64
C PHE A 102 9.03 9.11 17.17
N PRO A 103 8.31 9.95 16.39
CA PRO A 103 6.97 10.41 16.74
C PRO A 103 5.99 9.27 17.02
N ILE A 104 5.94 8.24 16.18
CA ILE A 104 5.01 7.11 16.32
C ILE A 104 5.30 6.33 17.60
N LEU A 105 6.57 6.01 17.85
CA LEU A 105 7.01 5.36 19.09
C LEU A 105 6.63 6.19 20.32
N THR A 106 6.83 7.51 20.25
CA THR A 106 6.46 8.42 21.34
C THR A 106 4.95 8.35 21.60
N LYS A 107 4.12 8.43 20.56
CA LYS A 107 2.66 8.27 20.71
C LYS A 107 2.27 6.91 21.28
N ALA A 108 2.84 5.83 20.76
CA ALA A 108 2.55 4.47 21.24
C ALA A 108 2.93 4.27 22.72
N ILE A 109 3.97 4.95 23.20
CA ILE A 109 4.39 4.89 24.62
C ILE A 109 3.56 5.80 25.51
N PHE A 110 3.27 7.03 25.09
CA PHE A 110 2.74 8.09 25.95
C PHE A 110 1.26 8.42 25.73
N GLU A 111 0.70 8.17 24.55
CA GLU A 111 -0.69 8.49 24.19
C GLU A 111 -1.62 7.27 24.17
N GLU A 112 -1.06 6.04 24.09
CA GLU A 112 -1.82 4.79 24.17
C GLU A 112 -1.53 4.00 25.47
N PRO A 113 -1.97 4.46 26.66
CA PRO A 113 -1.58 3.82 27.91
C PRO A 113 -2.19 2.43 28.11
N GLU A 114 -3.45 2.21 27.70
CA GLU A 114 -4.30 1.09 28.12
C GLU A 114 -4.43 -0.01 27.04
N ASN A 115 -3.31 -0.59 26.64
CA ASN A 115 -3.33 -1.81 25.83
C ASN A 115 -2.43 -2.86 26.50
N GLU A 116 -3.07 -3.82 27.19
CA GLU A 116 -2.39 -4.87 27.95
C GLU A 116 -1.58 -5.81 27.04
N ASP A 117 -2.08 -6.11 25.84
CA ASP A 117 -1.36 -6.93 24.86
C ASP A 117 -0.08 -6.23 24.39
N HIS A 118 -0.15 -4.92 24.14
CA HIS A 118 1.03 -4.12 23.78
C HIS A 118 2.03 -4.04 24.93
N LEU A 119 1.56 -3.91 26.17
CA LEU A 119 2.42 -3.93 27.36
C LEU A 119 3.12 -5.28 27.52
N PHE A 120 2.39 -6.37 27.32
CA PHE A 120 2.94 -7.72 27.40
C PHE A 120 3.98 -7.97 26.30
N ALA A 121 3.66 -7.63 25.05
CA ALA A 121 4.58 -7.75 23.92
C ALA A 121 5.85 -6.92 24.13
N LEU A 122 5.72 -5.68 24.62
CA LEU A 122 6.86 -4.82 24.97
C LEU A 122 7.75 -5.47 26.03
N LYS A 123 7.18 -6.00 27.11
CA LYS A 123 7.95 -6.67 28.16
C LYS A 123 8.69 -7.89 27.63
N LEU A 124 8.03 -8.71 26.80
CA LEU A 124 8.64 -9.89 26.19
C LEU A 124 9.87 -9.48 25.37
N ALA A 125 9.71 -8.50 24.49
CA ALA A 125 10.81 -7.95 23.69
C ALA A 125 11.95 -7.39 24.54
N LEU A 126 11.65 -6.68 25.63
CA LEU A 126 12.67 -6.18 26.56
C LEU A 126 13.45 -7.33 27.25
N PHE A 127 12.81 -8.47 27.53
CA PHE A 127 13.49 -9.64 28.10
C PHE A 127 14.30 -10.46 27.08
N GLU A 128 14.16 -10.21 25.78
CA GLU A 128 15.02 -10.80 24.75
C GLU A 128 16.38 -10.09 24.64
N ILE A 129 16.48 -8.85 25.14
CA ILE A 129 17.74 -8.10 25.20
C ILE A 129 18.69 -8.80 26.18
N LYS A 130 19.88 -9.18 25.69
CA LYS A 130 20.86 -9.99 26.44
C LYS A 130 21.22 -9.37 27.79
N GLU A 131 21.48 -8.07 27.82
CA GLU A 131 21.84 -7.32 29.03
C GLU A 131 20.73 -7.35 30.09
N ILE A 132 19.46 -7.34 29.67
CA ILE A 132 18.31 -7.40 30.59
C ILE A 132 18.02 -8.83 31.03
N ARG A 133 18.18 -9.80 30.13
CA ARG A 133 17.96 -11.21 30.43
C ARG A 133 18.97 -11.72 31.46
N ASP A 134 20.24 -11.42 31.22
CA ASP A 134 21.38 -12.03 31.89
C ASP A 134 21.87 -11.20 33.12
N THR A 135 21.29 -10.02 33.38
CA THR A 135 21.64 -9.22 34.58
C THR A 135 21.33 -9.95 35.88
N LYS A 136 22.18 -9.72 36.89
CA LYS A 136 21.99 -10.21 38.27
C LYS A 136 21.11 -9.29 39.13
N LYS A 137 20.63 -8.17 38.58
CA LYS A 137 19.79 -7.20 39.31
C LYS A 137 18.34 -7.68 39.43
N GLU A 138 18.12 -8.73 40.22
CA GLU A 138 16.82 -9.39 40.40
C GLU A 138 15.70 -8.45 40.87
N LYS A 139 16.03 -7.42 41.66
CA LYS A 139 15.07 -6.39 42.08
C LYS A 139 14.50 -5.62 40.88
N LEU A 140 15.37 -5.14 39.99
CA LEU A 140 14.95 -4.40 38.78
C LEU A 140 14.23 -5.32 37.79
N LYS A 141 14.69 -6.57 37.61
CA LYS A 141 13.97 -7.56 36.78
C LYS A 141 12.57 -7.83 37.31
N THR A 142 12.42 -7.93 38.62
CA THR A 142 11.11 -8.14 39.25
C THR A 142 10.19 -6.93 39.03
N GLN A 143 10.73 -5.70 39.14
CA GLN A 143 9.99 -4.48 38.84
C GLN A 143 9.57 -4.39 37.37
N LEU A 144 10.45 -4.76 36.43
CA LEU A 144 10.13 -4.85 34.99
C LEU A 144 9.03 -5.88 34.69
N ARG A 145 9.01 -7.03 35.37
CA ARG A 145 7.92 -8.02 35.21
C ARG A 145 6.59 -7.46 35.69
N LYS A 146 6.60 -6.77 36.83
CA LYS A 146 5.41 -6.28 37.55
C LYS A 146 4.89 -4.91 37.12
N SER A 147 5.62 -4.18 36.28
CA SER A 147 5.20 -2.86 35.80
C SER A 147 3.81 -2.91 35.17
N THR A 148 3.00 -1.88 35.39
CA THR A 148 1.61 -1.83 34.87
C THR A 148 1.49 -0.94 33.66
N THR A 149 2.56 -0.22 33.28
CA THR A 149 2.57 0.69 32.14
C THR A 149 3.78 0.47 31.25
N LYS A 150 3.67 0.93 30.00
CA LYS A 150 4.78 0.92 29.03
C LYS A 150 5.95 1.77 29.54
N ILE A 151 5.64 2.90 30.16
CA ILE A 151 6.61 3.85 30.73
C ILE A 151 7.42 3.20 31.85
N GLU A 152 6.77 2.57 32.84
CA GLU A 152 7.46 1.87 33.92
C GLU A 152 8.34 0.73 33.40
N SER A 153 7.82 -0.03 32.43
CA SER A 153 8.59 -1.12 31.81
C SER A 153 9.87 -0.60 31.17
N LEU A 154 9.78 0.47 30.39
CA LEU A 154 10.95 1.11 29.78
C LEU A 154 11.91 1.69 30.82
N LEU A 155 11.40 2.34 31.87
CA LEU A 155 12.22 2.90 32.94
C LEU A 155 13.10 1.83 33.60
N TYR A 156 12.53 0.71 34.03
CA TYR A 156 13.31 -0.35 34.69
C TYR A 156 14.29 -1.02 33.73
N ALA A 157 13.91 -1.21 32.46
CA ALA A 157 14.81 -1.74 31.44
C ALA A 157 16.03 -0.83 31.21
N LEU A 158 15.81 0.48 31.08
CA LEU A 158 16.89 1.47 30.89
C LEU A 158 17.81 1.55 32.12
N GLN A 159 17.26 1.47 33.34
CA GLN A 159 18.06 1.42 34.57
C GLN A 159 18.98 0.20 34.63
N ILE A 160 18.50 -0.97 34.17
CA ILE A 160 19.34 -2.17 34.06
C ILE A 160 20.49 -1.91 33.07
N ILE A 161 20.17 -1.48 31.85
CA ILE A 161 21.16 -1.26 30.78
C ILE A 161 22.21 -0.24 31.19
N LEU A 162 21.80 0.91 31.73
CA LEU A 162 22.72 1.96 32.15
C LEU A 162 23.69 1.45 33.22
N ALA A 163 23.21 0.61 34.13
CA ALA A 163 24.05 0.11 35.21
C ALA A 163 24.95 -1.08 34.83
N GLU A 164 24.70 -1.76 33.70
CA GLU A 164 25.63 -2.74 33.11
C GLU A 164 26.68 -2.06 32.20
N ARG A 165 26.40 -0.84 31.74
CA ARG A 165 27.30 -0.03 30.88
C ARG A 165 28.18 0.96 31.67
N SER A 166 27.94 1.11 32.97
CA SER A 166 28.73 1.95 33.89
C SER A 166 29.85 1.13 34.53
#